data_AF-A0A3P7KLP9-F1
#
_entry.id   AF-A0A3P7KLP9-F1
#
_cell.length_a   1.000
_cell.length_b   1.000
_cell.length_c   1.000
_cell.angle_alpha   90.00
_cell.angle_beta   90.00
_cell.angle_gamma   90.00
#
_symmetry.space_group_name_H-M   'P 1'
#
loop_
_entity.id
_entity.type
_entity.pdbx_description
1 polymer ?
#
loop_
_entity_poly.entity_id
_entity_poly.type
_entity_poly.pdbx_seq_one_letter_code
_entity_poly.pdbx_strand_id
1 'polypeptide(L)'
;MLKHPIFMHFSLKALDLVTLRELAKRVNVIPVIAKSDTTCKDELIRFKNKIISELRSHKIEIYQFPTDDETVAQANADMNNAVPFAVVGSVDFVKKENGMRVRARRYPWGIVEVENEQHCDFVKLREALIRTNVDSLRERTHNILYENYRRERLRAMHVGDGDTGPKMVEIYTMVSVLRIFLLF
;
A
#
# COMPACT_ATOMS: atom_id res chain seq x y z
N MET A 1 31.09 -26.64 -1.22
CA MET A 1 31.03 -26.04 -2.57
C MET A 1 29.58 -26.05 -3.01
N LEU A 2 28.90 -24.90 -2.99
CA LEU A 2 27.66 -24.56 -3.71
C LEU A 2 27.36 -23.08 -3.40
N LYS A 3 28.28 -22.20 -3.81
CA LYS A 3 28.00 -20.77 -3.96
C LYS A 3 27.47 -20.58 -5.38
N HIS A 4 26.23 -20.96 -5.63
CA HIS A 4 25.52 -20.36 -6.75
C HIS A 4 24.92 -19.06 -6.20
N PRO A 5 25.42 -17.88 -6.61
CA PRO A 5 24.69 -16.66 -6.36
C PRO A 5 23.43 -16.77 -7.21
N ILE A 6 22.31 -17.13 -6.60
CA ILE A 6 21.01 -16.85 -7.19
C ILE A 6 20.96 -15.33 -7.17
N PHE A 7 21.38 -14.69 -8.27
CA PHE A 7 21.06 -13.30 -8.57
C PHE A 7 19.55 -13.26 -8.75
N MET A 8 18.82 -13.32 -7.64
CA MET A 8 17.40 -13.03 -7.60
C MET A 8 17.33 -11.59 -8.11
N HIS A 9 16.73 -11.42 -9.28
CA HIS A 9 16.62 -10.13 -9.93
C HIS A 9 15.70 -9.27 -9.04
N PHE A 10 16.28 -8.54 -8.09
CA PHE A 10 15.59 -7.72 -7.08
C PHE A 10 15.06 -6.42 -7.70
N SER A 11 14.26 -6.54 -8.76
CA SER A 11 13.68 -5.42 -9.50
C SER A 11 12.18 -5.66 -9.63
N LEU A 12 11.41 -4.58 -9.72
CA LEU A 12 9.99 -4.65 -10.03
C LEU A 12 9.80 -5.30 -11.38
N LYS A 13 8.84 -6.21 -11.49
CA LYS A 13 8.52 -6.81 -12.78
C LYS A 13 7.94 -5.73 -13.69
N ALA A 14 8.13 -5.87 -14.99
CA ALA A 14 7.53 -4.96 -15.97
C ALA A 14 6.00 -4.85 -15.80
N LEU A 15 5.34 -5.96 -15.45
CA LEU A 15 3.92 -5.98 -15.12
C LEU A 15 3.58 -5.12 -13.90
N ASP A 16 4.41 -5.17 -12.84
CA ASP A 16 4.20 -4.36 -11.63
C ASP A 16 4.30 -2.88 -11.97
N LEU A 17 5.28 -2.48 -12.79
CA LEU A 17 5.46 -1.08 -13.20
C LEU A 17 4.26 -0.54 -14.00
N VAL A 18 3.76 -1.30 -14.97
CA VAL A 18 2.58 -0.92 -15.76
C VAL A 18 1.34 -0.85 -14.86
N THR A 19 1.15 -1.87 -14.01
CA THR A 19 -0.01 -1.96 -13.14
C THR A 19 -0.04 -0.83 -12.11
N LEU A 20 1.07 -0.61 -11.40
CA LEU A 20 1.17 0.43 -10.38
C LEU A 20 1.02 1.83 -10.99
N ARG A 21 1.53 2.06 -12.21
CA ARG A 21 1.35 3.34 -12.92
C ARG A 21 -0.12 3.64 -13.21
N GLU A 22 -0.89 2.65 -13.64
CA GLU A 22 -2.31 2.86 -13.93
C GLU A 22 -3.15 2.94 -12.64
N LEU A 23 -2.82 2.15 -11.63
CA LEU A 23 -3.49 2.20 -10.33
C LEU A 23 -3.25 3.53 -9.59
N ALA A 24 -2.03 4.06 -9.63
CA ALA A 24 -1.67 5.32 -8.95
C ALA A 24 -2.55 6.51 -9.36
N LYS A 25 -3.15 6.47 -10.56
CA LYS A 25 -4.08 7.51 -11.05
C LYS A 25 -5.46 7.47 -10.39
N ARG A 26 -5.82 6.34 -9.76
CA ARG A 26 -7.19 6.04 -9.33
C ARG A 26 -7.30 5.68 -7.85
N VAL A 27 -6.25 5.16 -7.24
CA VAL A 27 -6.27 4.66 -5.86
C VAL A 27 -5.02 5.09 -5.08
N ASN A 28 -5.12 5.06 -3.74
CA ASN A 28 -3.96 5.21 -2.86
C ASN A 28 -3.10 3.95 -2.93
N VAL A 29 -1.93 4.02 -3.57
CA VAL A 29 -1.02 2.88 -3.73
C VAL A 29 -0.02 2.83 -2.57
N ILE A 30 -0.05 1.78 -1.76
CA ILE A 30 0.92 1.52 -0.68
C ILE A 30 1.66 0.23 -0.99
N PRO A 31 2.96 0.28 -1.39
CA PRO A 31 3.68 -0.91 -1.80
C PRO A 31 4.10 -1.76 -0.59
N VAL A 32 4.00 -3.07 -0.76
CA VAL A 32 4.29 -4.08 0.26
C VAL A 32 5.16 -5.18 -0.35
N ILE A 33 6.20 -5.58 0.36
CA ILE A 33 7.00 -6.77 0.04
C ILE A 33 6.38 -7.95 0.79
N ALA A 34 5.68 -8.81 0.06
CA ALA A 34 5.05 -10.00 0.62
C ALA A 34 6.09 -11.09 0.95
N LYS A 35 5.77 -11.94 1.93
CA LYS A 35 6.59 -13.09 2.35
C LYS A 35 8.05 -12.68 2.63
N SER A 36 8.23 -11.57 3.35
CA SER A 36 9.57 -11.01 3.61
C SER A 36 10.46 -11.93 4.43
N ASP A 37 9.89 -12.96 5.08
CA ASP A 37 10.62 -14.03 5.76
C ASP A 37 11.41 -14.96 4.81
N THR A 38 11.25 -14.81 3.50
CA THR A 38 12.01 -15.52 2.47
C THR A 38 13.30 -14.80 2.05
N THR A 39 13.57 -13.62 2.61
CA THR A 39 14.71 -12.77 2.21
C THR A 39 15.53 -12.38 3.44
N CYS A 40 16.86 -12.36 3.31
CA CYS A 40 17.74 -11.93 4.39
C CYS A 40 17.65 -10.41 4.62
N LYS A 41 17.94 -9.93 5.84
CA LYS A 41 17.82 -8.50 6.20
C LYS A 41 18.60 -7.56 5.25
N ASP A 42 19.84 -7.90 4.91
CA ASP A 42 20.67 -7.08 4.02
C ASP A 42 20.14 -7.04 2.58
N GLU A 43 19.61 -8.17 2.10
CA GLU A 43 18.97 -8.25 0.78
C GLU A 43 17.67 -7.47 0.76
N LEU A 44 16.89 -7.53 1.84
CA LEU A 44 15.65 -6.79 1.98
C LEU A 44 15.89 -5.28 1.96
N ILE A 45 16.93 -4.78 2.63
CA ILE A 45 17.31 -3.36 2.58
C ILE A 45 17.65 -2.93 1.15
N ARG A 46 18.48 -3.72 0.45
CA ARG A 46 18.81 -3.46 -0.96
C ARG A 46 17.57 -3.47 -1.85
N PHE A 47 16.66 -4.43 -1.62
CA PHE A 47 15.43 -4.56 -2.38
C PHE A 47 14.47 -3.39 -2.15
N LYS A 48 14.27 -2.95 -0.90
CA LYS A 48 13.49 -1.74 -0.58
C LYS A 48 14.01 -0.52 -1.32
N ASN A 49 15.32 -0.27 -1.26
CA ASN A 49 15.94 0.87 -1.94
C ASN A 49 15.76 0.79 -3.46
N LYS A 50 15.89 -0.41 -4.04
CA LYS A 50 15.73 -0.63 -5.46
C LYS A 50 14.28 -0.40 -5.92
N ILE A 51 13.28 -0.88 -5.18
CA ILE A 51 11.86 -0.61 -5.44
C ILE A 51 11.58 0.89 -5.43
N ILE A 52 12.02 1.62 -4.38
CA ILE A 52 11.80 3.07 -4.28
C ILE A 52 12.47 3.82 -5.44
N SER A 53 13.69 3.44 -5.81
CA SER A 53 14.40 4.01 -6.95
C SER A 53 13.64 3.79 -8.26
N GLU A 54 13.11 2.59 -8.49
CA GLU A 54 12.35 2.27 -9.70
C GLU A 54 10.99 2.96 -9.76
N LEU A 55 10.26 3.06 -8.65
CA LEU A 55 9.01 3.80 -8.60
C LEU A 55 9.23 5.28 -8.96
N ARG A 56 10.29 5.90 -8.41
CA ARG A 56 10.66 7.28 -8.72
C ARG A 56 11.07 7.47 -10.18
N SER A 57 11.94 6.61 -10.71
CA SER A 57 12.40 6.74 -12.11
C SER A 57 11.28 6.56 -13.12
N HIS A 58 10.26 5.75 -12.79
CA HIS A 58 9.08 5.53 -13.62
C HIS A 58 7.93 6.51 -13.34
N LYS A 59 8.14 7.50 -12.46
CA LYS A 59 7.16 8.51 -12.05
C LYS A 59 5.85 7.90 -11.55
N ILE A 60 5.96 6.82 -10.78
CA ILE A 60 4.82 6.16 -10.14
C ILE A 60 4.64 6.77 -8.76
N GLU A 61 3.54 7.49 -8.57
CA GLU A 61 3.18 8.09 -7.29
C GLU A 61 2.62 7.01 -6.36
N ILE A 62 3.22 6.89 -5.18
CA ILE A 62 2.70 6.06 -4.10
C ILE A 62 2.14 6.98 -3.02
N TYR A 63 1.17 6.49 -2.25
CA TYR A 63 0.62 7.21 -1.13
C TYR A 63 1.73 7.58 -0.13
N GLN A 64 1.68 8.82 0.34
CA GLN A 64 2.51 9.33 1.42
C GLN A 64 1.59 9.65 2.58
N PHE A 65 1.91 9.12 3.76
CA PHE A 65 1.18 9.42 4.97
C PHE A 65 1.38 10.91 5.31
N PRO A 66 0.29 11.64 5.63
CA PRO A 66 0.33 13.08 5.85
C PRO A 66 1.20 13.45 7.05
N THR A 67 2.01 14.51 6.94
CA THR A 67 2.89 14.97 8.03
C THR A 67 2.63 16.43 8.42
N ASP A 68 1.47 16.96 8.03
CA ASP A 68 1.00 18.31 8.31
C ASP A 68 0.38 18.45 9.71
N ASP A 69 -0.25 17.39 10.22
CA ASP A 69 -0.73 17.33 11.60
C ASP A 69 0.40 16.94 12.56
N GLU A 70 0.86 17.90 13.37
CA GLU A 70 1.94 17.72 14.35
C GLU A 70 1.70 16.55 15.33
N THR A 71 0.44 16.20 15.61
CA THR A 71 0.11 15.11 16.55
C THR A 71 0.48 13.72 16.02
N VAL A 72 0.51 13.55 14.70
CA VAL A 72 0.80 12.28 14.01
C VAL A 72 1.99 12.38 13.05
N ALA A 73 2.54 13.58 12.82
CA ALA A 73 3.58 13.84 11.83
C ALA A 73 4.81 12.94 12.00
N GLN A 74 5.31 12.76 13.23
CA GLN A 74 6.46 11.90 13.49
C GLN A 74 6.16 10.44 13.16
N ALA A 75 5.02 9.93 13.61
CA ALA A 75 4.61 8.55 13.33
C ALA A 75 4.42 8.32 11.82
N ASN A 76 3.83 9.28 11.11
CA ASN A 76 3.63 9.21 9.67
C ASN A 76 4.95 9.34 8.88
N ALA A 77 5.91 10.13 9.36
CA ALA A 77 7.26 10.17 8.81
C ALA A 77 7.96 8.81 8.94
N ASP A 78 7.84 8.16 10.11
CA ASP A 78 8.39 6.82 10.34
C ASP A 78 7.72 5.77 9.45
N MET A 79 6.41 5.87 9.25
CA MET A 79 5.66 5.02 8.31
C MET A 79 6.11 5.23 6.86
N ASN A 80 6.28 6.48 6.42
CA ASN A 80 6.79 6.80 5.08
C ASN A 80 8.20 6.22 4.86
N ASN A 81 9.06 6.27 5.88
CA ASN A 81 10.41 5.68 5.84
C ASN A 81 10.40 4.15 5.83
N ALA A 82 9.36 3.52 6.39
CA ALA A 82 9.22 2.06 6.39
C ALA A 82 8.77 1.49 5.04
N VAL A 83 8.18 2.31 4.16
CA VAL A 83 7.67 1.90 2.84
C VAL A 83 8.81 1.56 1.87
N PRO A 84 8.73 0.45 1.12
CA PRO A 84 7.65 -0.54 1.13
C PRO A 84 7.69 -1.42 2.40
N PHE A 85 6.52 -1.67 2.99
CA PHE A 85 6.41 -2.50 4.19
C PHE A 85 6.79 -3.94 3.87
N ALA A 86 7.72 -4.53 4.61
CA ALA A 86 8.11 -5.92 4.45
C ALA A 86 7.28 -6.78 5.40
N VAL A 87 6.32 -7.55 4.89
CA VAL A 87 5.30 -8.20 5.72
C VAL A 87 5.34 -9.72 5.64
N VAL A 88 4.95 -10.31 6.75
CA VAL A 88 4.73 -11.75 6.90
C VAL A 88 3.29 -11.96 7.33
N GLY A 89 2.57 -12.84 6.64
CA GLY A 89 1.21 -13.23 7.00
C GLY A 89 1.16 -14.62 7.61
N SER A 90 0.36 -14.80 8.67
CA SER A 90 0.01 -16.10 9.21
C SER A 90 -1.38 -16.09 9.85
N VAL A 91 -2.13 -17.17 9.66
CA VAL A 91 -3.37 -17.48 10.38
C VAL A 91 -3.12 -18.42 11.57
N ASP A 92 -1.95 -19.06 11.59
CA ASP A 92 -1.60 -20.05 12.60
C ASP A 92 -1.05 -19.40 13.85
N PHE A 93 -1.36 -20.01 15.00
CA PHE A 93 -0.87 -19.59 16.29
C PHE A 93 0.16 -20.57 16.84
N VAL A 94 1.24 -20.02 17.39
CA VAL A 94 2.25 -20.76 18.14
C VAL A 94 2.16 -20.37 19.61
N LYS A 95 2.15 -21.36 20.52
CA LYS A 95 2.27 -21.15 21.96
C LYS A 95 3.74 -20.93 22.31
N LYS A 96 4.05 -19.79 22.93
CA LYS A 96 5.36 -19.46 23.49
C LYS A 96 5.57 -20.17 24.84
N GLU A 97 6.82 -20.19 25.30
CA GLU A 97 7.20 -20.76 26.61
C GLU A 97 6.46 -20.09 27.77
N ASN A 98 6.22 -18.78 27.66
CA ASN A 98 5.43 -18.01 28.63
C ASN A 98 3.91 -18.25 28.55
N GLY A 99 3.45 -19.21 27.74
CA GLY A 99 2.04 -19.56 27.56
C GLY A 99 1.26 -18.68 26.58
N MET A 100 1.83 -17.56 26.11
CA MET A 100 1.18 -16.64 25.18
C MET A 100 1.05 -17.26 23.79
N ARG A 101 -0.09 -17.06 23.13
CA ARG A 101 -0.30 -17.47 21.73
C ARG A 101 -0.01 -16.29 20.81
N VAL A 102 0.89 -16.47 19.86
CA VAL A 102 1.26 -15.45 18.87
C VAL A 102 1.02 -15.97 17.46
N ARG A 103 0.61 -15.08 16.54
CA ARG A 103 0.53 -15.42 15.12
C ARG A 103 1.93 -15.59 14.54
N ALA A 104 2.23 -16.73 13.95
CA ALA A 104 3.56 -17.01 13.48
C ALA A 104 3.61 -18.02 12.34
N ARG A 105 4.70 -18.00 11.58
CA ARG A 105 5.08 -19.07 10.63
C ARG A 105 6.14 -19.94 11.28
N ARG A 106 5.93 -21.26 11.29
CA ARG A 106 6.88 -22.22 11.86
C ARG A 106 7.66 -22.90 10.73
N TYR A 107 8.98 -22.89 10.87
CA TYR A 107 9.91 -23.61 10.02
C TYR A 107 10.76 -24.57 10.87
N PRO A 108 11.43 -25.57 10.26
CA PRO A 108 12.35 -26.44 10.99
C PRO A 108 13.48 -25.69 11.71
N TRP A 109 13.89 -24.55 11.16
CA TRP A 109 14.99 -23.72 11.69
C TRP A 109 14.54 -22.59 12.61
N GLY A 110 13.23 -22.38 12.84
CA GLY A 110 12.77 -21.31 13.72
C GLY A 110 11.33 -20.89 13.51
N ILE A 111 10.92 -19.85 14.26
CA ILE A 111 9.57 -19.30 14.24
C ILE A 111 9.64 -17.83 13.87
N VAL A 112 8.88 -17.44 12.85
CA VAL A 112 8.72 -16.04 12.45
C VAL A 112 7.40 -15.52 13.01
N GLU A 113 7.48 -14.75 14.08
CA GLU A 113 6.35 -14.06 14.68
C GLU A 113 5.92 -12.86 13.83
N VAL A 114 4.63 -12.78 13.51
CA VAL A 114 4.05 -11.74 12.65
C VAL A 114 4.01 -10.39 13.35
N GLU A 115 3.71 -10.36 14.64
CA GLU A 115 3.58 -9.10 15.42
C GLU A 115 4.91 -8.67 16.07
N ASN A 116 6.03 -9.32 15.73
CA ASN A 116 7.35 -8.92 16.20
C ASN A 116 8.01 -8.00 15.16
N GLU A 117 8.23 -6.73 15.51
CA GLU A 117 8.82 -5.72 14.62
C GLU A 117 10.27 -6.02 14.21
N GLN A 118 10.96 -6.91 14.95
CA GLN A 118 12.30 -7.37 14.56
C GLN A 118 12.28 -8.38 13.42
N HIS A 119 11.11 -8.96 13.12
CA HIS A 119 10.89 -9.95 12.08
C HIS A 119 10.27 -9.35 10.81
N CYS A 120 9.27 -8.47 10.95
CA CYS A 120 8.60 -7.84 9.81
C CYS A 120 7.88 -6.54 10.19
N ASP A 121 7.46 -5.76 9.19
CA ASP A 121 6.80 -4.48 9.35
C ASP A 121 5.26 -4.59 9.48
N PHE A 122 4.71 -5.77 9.79
CA PHE A 122 3.26 -5.96 9.86
C PHE A 122 2.59 -5.03 10.88
N VAL A 123 3.21 -4.81 12.05
CA VAL A 123 2.68 -3.89 13.07
C VAL A 123 2.61 -2.48 12.50
N LYS A 124 3.70 -1.98 11.91
CA LYS A 124 3.75 -0.65 11.27
C LYS A 124 2.67 -0.50 10.19
N LEU A 125 2.50 -1.51 9.33
CA LEU A 125 1.46 -1.51 8.29
C LEU A 125 0.06 -1.41 8.91
N ARG A 126 -0.24 -2.24 9.92
CA ARG A 126 -1.55 -2.23 10.61
C ARG A 126 -1.83 -0.88 11.23
N GLU A 127 -0.85 -0.31 11.92
CA GLU A 127 -0.97 0.99 12.58
C GLU A 127 -1.17 2.11 11.56
N ALA A 128 -0.39 2.10 10.49
CA ALA A 128 -0.47 3.09 9.43
C ALA A 128 -1.85 3.12 8.77
N LEU A 129 -2.40 1.96 8.43
CA LEU A 129 -3.65 1.86 7.68
C LEU A 129 -4.89 2.01 8.55
N ILE A 130 -4.95 1.32 9.68
CA ILE A 130 -6.21 1.13 10.43
C ILE A 130 -6.31 2.10 11.59
N ARG A 131 -5.19 2.40 12.27
CA ARG A 131 -5.21 3.17 13.50
C ARG A 131 -5.08 4.68 13.26
N THR A 132 -4.16 5.07 12.37
CA THR A 132 -3.77 6.48 12.25
C THR A 132 -4.35 7.15 11.01
N ASN A 133 -4.37 6.50 9.84
CA ASN A 133 -4.58 7.22 8.57
C ASN A 133 -5.83 6.80 7.78
N VAL A 134 -6.76 6.05 8.37
CA VAL A 134 -7.97 5.60 7.67
C VAL A 134 -8.81 6.78 7.15
N ASP A 135 -8.95 7.84 7.96
CA ASP A 135 -9.70 9.02 7.56
C ASP A 135 -8.98 9.80 6.45
N SER A 136 -7.66 10.01 6.56
CA SER A 136 -6.86 10.67 5.52
C SER A 136 -6.89 9.92 4.19
N LEU A 137 -6.85 8.58 4.23
CA LEU A 137 -7.01 7.72 3.04
C LEU A 137 -8.38 7.93 2.39
N ARG A 138 -9.45 7.98 3.18
CA ARG A 138 -10.82 8.24 2.71
C ARG A 138 -10.93 9.63 2.09
N GLU A 139 -10.40 10.66 2.76
CA GLU A 139 -10.44 12.04 2.29
C GLU A 139 -9.67 12.22 0.99
N ARG A 140 -8.44 11.69 0.87
CA ARG A 140 -7.67 11.74 -0.39
C ARG A 140 -8.40 11.02 -1.51
N THR A 141 -9.03 9.88 -1.20
CA THR A 141 -9.85 9.15 -2.19
C THR A 141 -11.00 10.00 -2.68
N HIS A 142 -11.71 10.68 -1.79
CA HIS A 142 -12.86 11.49 -2.17
C HIS A 142 -12.47 12.78 -2.88
N ASN A 143 -11.59 13.58 -2.27
CA ASN A 143 -11.32 14.96 -2.70
C ASN A 143 -10.36 15.02 -3.89
N ILE A 144 -9.51 14.01 -4.07
CA ILE A 144 -8.49 14.00 -5.13
C ILE A 144 -8.83 12.94 -6.17
N LEU A 145 -8.80 11.66 -5.79
CA LEU A 145 -8.84 10.57 -6.76
C LEU A 145 -10.20 10.46 -7.47
N TYR A 146 -11.27 10.53 -6.70
CA TYR A 146 -12.63 10.51 -7.22
C TYR A 146 -12.95 11.78 -8.02
N GLU A 147 -12.60 12.97 -7.52
CA GLU A 147 -12.85 14.22 -8.25
C GLU A 147 -12.04 14.31 -9.56
N ASN A 148 -10.82 13.77 -9.61
CA ASN A 148 -10.07 13.63 -10.87
C ASN A 148 -10.82 12.75 -11.88
N TYR A 149 -11.27 11.58 -11.44
CA TYR A 149 -12.09 10.69 -12.27
C TYR A 149 -13.39 11.35 -12.73
N ARG A 150 -14.10 12.02 -11.82
CA ARG A 150 -15.36 12.72 -12.12
C ARG A 150 -15.16 13.79 -13.18
N ARG A 151 -14.12 14.62 -13.05
CA ARG A 151 -13.77 15.66 -14.03
C ARG A 151 -13.44 15.07 -15.40
N GLU A 152 -12.64 14.00 -15.46
CA GLU A 152 -12.33 13.31 -16.72
C GLU A 152 -13.59 12.73 -17.39
N ARG A 153 -14.48 12.10 -16.62
CA ARG A 153 -15.73 11.52 -17.14
C ARG A 153 -16.68 12.58 -17.66
N LEU A 154 -16.86 13.69 -16.94
CA LEU A 154 -17.72 14.80 -17.38
C LEU A 154 -17.23 15.41 -18.70
N ARG A 155 -15.91 15.63 -18.82
CA ARG A 155 -15.30 16.12 -20.07
C ARG A 155 -15.52 15.16 -21.24
N ALA A 156 -15.31 13.86 -21.03
CA ALA A 156 -15.52 12.85 -22.08
C ALA A 156 -16.98 12.81 -22.57
N MET A 157 -17.93 13.19 -21.72
CA MET A 157 -19.36 13.23 -22.04
C MET A 157 -19.82 14.55 -22.65
N HIS A 158 -18.92 15.51 -22.90
CA HIS A 158 -19.22 16.85 -23.44
C HIS A 158 -20.29 17.62 -22.64
N VAL A 159 -20.40 17.33 -21.35
CA VAL A 159 -21.30 18.06 -20.45
C VAL A 159 -20.63 19.40 -20.12
N GLY A 160 -21.14 20.48 -20.71
CA GLY A 160 -20.73 21.84 -20.41
C GLY A 160 -21.30 22.34 -19.08
N ASP A 161 -20.69 23.38 -18.50
CA ASP A 161 -21.21 24.07 -17.31
C ASP A 161 -22.59 24.65 -17.65
N GLY A 162 -23.66 23.96 -17.20
CA GLY A 162 -25.06 24.34 -17.46
C GLY A 162 -25.99 23.20 -17.87
N ASP A 163 -25.47 22.01 -18.21
CA ASP A 163 -26.29 20.88 -18.62
C ASP A 163 -26.94 20.18 -17.40
N THR A 164 -28.17 20.57 -17.04
CA THR A 164 -29.00 19.95 -15.97
C THR A 164 -29.99 18.90 -16.50
N GLY A 165 -29.76 18.39 -17.71
CA GLY A 165 -30.62 17.38 -18.34
C GLY A 165 -30.47 15.96 -17.76
N PRO A 166 -31.26 14.98 -18.25
CA PRO A 166 -31.27 13.58 -17.78
C PRO A 166 -29.89 12.89 -17.83
N LYS A 167 -28.99 13.34 -18.71
CA LYS A 167 -27.59 12.89 -18.74
C LYS A 167 -26.84 13.17 -17.43
N MET A 168 -27.12 14.30 -16.77
CA MET A 168 -26.51 14.62 -15.47
C MET A 168 -26.98 13.65 -14.38
N VAL A 169 -28.24 13.22 -14.42
CA VAL A 169 -28.83 12.29 -13.43
C VAL A 169 -28.24 10.88 -13.57
N GLU A 170 -28.03 10.38 -14.79
CA GLU A 170 -27.31 9.12 -15.05
C GLU A 170 -25.84 9.19 -14.61
N ILE A 171 -25.19 10.35 -14.79
CA ILE A 171 -23.82 10.58 -14.31
C ILE A 171 -23.78 10.57 -12.79
N TYR A 172 -24.66 11.30 -12.11
CA TYR A 172 -24.71 11.30 -10.66
C TYR A 172 -24.95 9.89 -10.11
N THR A 173 -25.81 9.09 -10.74
CA THR A 173 -26.03 7.70 -10.32
C THR A 173 -24.81 6.81 -10.57
N MET A 174 -24.19 6.82 -11.76
CA MET A 174 -22.96 6.04 -12.02
C MET A 174 -21.80 6.42 -11.09
N VAL A 175 -21.64 7.72 -10.85
CA VAL A 175 -20.53 8.26 -10.06
C VAL A 175 -20.81 8.04 -8.55
N SER A 176 -22.07 8.09 -8.10
CA SER A 176 -22.46 7.74 -6.72
C SER A 176 -22.31 6.24 -6.40
N VAL A 177 -22.56 5.35 -7.37
CA VAL A 177 -22.33 3.91 -7.18
C VAL A 177 -20.83 3.60 -6.97
N LEU A 178 -19.94 4.31 -7.69
CA LEU A 178 -18.50 4.22 -7.44
C LEU A 178 -18.10 4.78 -6.07
N ARG A 179 -18.80 5.82 -5.60
CA ARG A 179 -18.59 6.41 -4.27
C ARG A 179 -18.92 5.42 -3.16
N ILE A 180 -19.95 4.58 -3.34
CA ILE A 180 -20.29 3.50 -2.40
C ILE A 180 -19.20 2.42 -2.38
N PHE A 181 -18.66 2.01 -3.54
CA PHE A 181 -17.60 0.99 -3.61
C PHE A 181 -16.23 1.43 -3.06
N LEU A 182 -15.97 2.73 -2.93
CA LEU A 182 -14.73 3.28 -2.36
C LEU A 182 -14.84 3.59 -0.86
N LEU A 183 -16.01 3.39 -0.25
CA LEU A 183 -16.30 3.67 1.17
C LEU A 183 -16.55 2.40 2.01
N PHE A 184 -16.44 1.21 1.42
CA PHE A 184 -16.53 -0.10 2.09
C PHE A 184 -15.32 -0.96 1.71
#